data_AF-A0A7S0SUS5-F1
#
_entry.id   AF-A0A7S0SUS5-F1
#
_cell.length_a   1.000
_cell.length_b   1.000
_cell.length_c   1.000
_cell.angle_alpha   90.00
_cell.angle_beta   90.00
_cell.angle_gamma   90.00
#
_symmetry.space_group_name_H-M   'P 1'
#
loop_
_entity.id
_entity.type
_entity.pdbx_description
1 polymer ?
#
loop_
_entity_poly.entity_id
_entity_poly.type
_entity_poly.pdbx_seq_one_letter_code
_entity_poly.pdbx_strand_id
1 'polypeptide(L)'
;MCSLAHSAVRVASPFSSRAAPRISTLRRAARTDTASAAELLKDELLAVLGKGGDGAARMARVGDRARLEELVVALEACNPNPAPFDVPELLLREWQLLTTFQPGTADVRFLDPESWRKYIFDQGPSPVQSLVVGNQDVDNVFQVLQDPRESPGNESKWQNIVEFGPPGTSLVIEAVMEGVRDENSFFYRFSGGYFQLDGALGGPDGMRLPYPVPFDVLEALRPGQTKGWFATTYLDRDLRISRGNKGSVFILRRPVGYWKLQEQNGR
;
A
#
# COMPACT_ATOMS: atom_id res chain seq x y z
N MET A 1 -82.59 -21.80 42.00
CA MET A 1 -81.61 -20.85 41.40
C MET A 1 -80.52 -20.64 42.44
N CYS A 2 -79.43 -21.43 42.35
CA CYS A 2 -78.32 -21.41 43.30
C CYS A 2 -77.27 -20.39 42.87
N SER A 3 -76.83 -19.54 43.80
CA SER A 3 -75.67 -18.67 43.66
C SER A 3 -74.60 -19.14 44.64
N LEU A 4 -73.43 -19.53 44.12
CA LEU A 4 -72.22 -19.82 44.89
C LEU A 4 -71.09 -18.98 44.31
N ALA A 5 -70.52 -18.13 45.16
CA ALA A 5 -69.31 -17.36 44.91
C ALA A 5 -68.10 -18.30 44.79
N HIS A 6 -67.11 -17.95 43.96
CA HIS A 6 -65.74 -18.45 44.08
C HIS A 6 -64.71 -17.34 43.85
N SER A 7 -63.74 -17.35 44.75
CA SER A 7 -62.61 -16.44 44.93
C SER A 7 -61.54 -16.70 43.86
N ALA A 8 -60.96 -15.65 43.29
CA ALA A 8 -59.86 -15.77 42.33
C ALA A 8 -58.51 -15.44 43.02
N VAL A 9 -57.67 -16.47 43.12
CA VAL A 9 -56.28 -16.40 43.62
C VAL A 9 -55.38 -15.79 42.55
N ARG A 10 -54.55 -14.81 42.94
CA ARG A 10 -53.46 -14.25 42.11
C ARG A 10 -52.30 -15.23 42.03
N VAL A 11 -51.84 -15.54 40.81
CA VAL A 11 -50.56 -16.21 40.56
C VAL A 11 -49.61 -15.17 39.94
N ALA A 12 -48.50 -14.88 40.63
CA ALA A 12 -47.43 -14.03 40.12
C ALA A 12 -46.47 -14.85 39.25
N SER A 13 -46.18 -14.36 38.05
CA SER A 13 -45.20 -14.96 37.13
C SER A 13 -43.79 -14.40 37.40
N PRO A 14 -42.72 -15.22 37.48
CA PRO A 14 -41.36 -14.72 37.60
C PRO A 14 -40.75 -14.61 36.20
N PHE A 15 -41.03 -13.52 35.48
CA PHE A 15 -40.22 -13.15 34.32
C PHE A 15 -39.03 -12.32 34.81
N SER A 16 -37.93 -13.00 35.11
CA SER A 16 -36.62 -12.37 35.26
C SER A 16 -36.15 -11.90 33.88
N SER A 17 -36.20 -10.59 33.62
CA SER A 17 -35.62 -10.03 32.40
C SER A 17 -34.09 -10.04 32.50
N ARG A 18 -33.46 -11.11 31.99
CA ARG A 18 -32.07 -10.98 31.54
C ARG A 18 -32.08 -10.09 30.31
N ALA A 19 -31.68 -8.84 30.49
CA ALA A 19 -31.47 -7.91 29.39
C ALA A 19 -30.46 -8.52 28.40
N ALA A 20 -30.93 -8.87 27.20
CA ALA A 20 -30.05 -9.27 26.11
C ALA A 20 -29.09 -8.11 25.80
N PRO A 21 -27.77 -8.36 25.67
CA PRO A 21 -26.83 -7.31 25.33
C PRO A 21 -27.22 -6.70 23.97
N ARG A 22 -27.34 -5.37 23.92
CA ARG A 22 -27.73 -4.65 22.70
C ARG A 22 -26.73 -4.96 21.59
N ILE A 23 -27.22 -5.29 20.40
CA ILE A 23 -26.43 -5.64 19.20
C ILE A 23 -25.35 -4.57 18.89
N SER A 24 -25.60 -3.30 19.23
CA SER A 24 -24.63 -2.20 19.09
C SER A 24 -23.38 -2.36 19.95
N THR A 25 -23.51 -2.88 21.18
CA THR A 25 -22.39 -3.13 22.10
C THR A 25 -21.52 -4.29 21.63
N LEU A 26 -22.14 -5.35 21.10
CA LEU A 26 -21.41 -6.50 20.52
C LEU A 26 -20.64 -6.11 19.26
N ARG A 27 -21.25 -5.31 18.37
CA ARG A 27 -20.59 -4.81 17.15
C ARG A 27 -19.44 -3.84 17.45
N ARG A 28 -19.56 -3.05 18.52
CA ARG A 28 -18.48 -2.17 18.97
C ARG A 28 -17.32 -2.95 19.58
N ALA A 29 -17.59 -3.91 20.47
CA ALA A 29 -16.58 -4.77 21.08
C ALA A 29 -15.81 -5.57 20.02
N ALA A 30 -16.52 -6.21 19.07
CA ALA A 30 -15.88 -6.94 17.97
C ALA A 30 -14.97 -6.04 17.11
N ARG A 31 -15.38 -4.81 16.80
CA ARG A 31 -14.53 -3.83 16.09
C ARG A 31 -13.29 -3.44 16.88
N THR A 32 -13.39 -3.30 18.20
CA THR A 32 -12.27 -2.98 19.08
C THR A 32 -11.28 -4.14 19.17
N ASP A 33 -11.77 -5.39 19.23
CA ASP A 33 -10.92 -6.59 19.25
C ASP A 33 -10.20 -6.82 17.92
N THR A 34 -10.85 -6.53 16.79
CA THR A 34 -10.18 -6.59 15.47
C THR A 34 -9.12 -5.51 15.31
N ALA A 35 -9.40 -4.28 15.78
CA ALA A 35 -8.42 -3.19 15.73
C ALA A 35 -7.20 -3.47 16.60
N SER A 36 -7.39 -4.01 17.82
CA SER A 36 -6.28 -4.38 18.70
C SER A 36 -5.44 -5.54 18.14
N ALA A 37 -6.09 -6.52 17.50
CA ALA A 37 -5.40 -7.60 16.82
C ALA A 37 -4.59 -7.10 15.61
N ALA A 38 -5.14 -6.17 14.83
CA ALA A 38 -4.43 -5.55 13.71
C ALA A 38 -3.16 -4.80 14.17
N GLU A 39 -3.23 -4.03 15.27
CA GLU A 39 -2.05 -3.36 15.83
C GLU A 39 -0.95 -4.35 16.23
N LEU A 40 -1.29 -5.46 16.89
CA LEU A 40 -0.31 -6.49 17.27
C LEU A 40 0.36 -7.13 16.04
N LEU A 41 -0.40 -7.39 14.97
CA LEU A 41 0.13 -7.92 13.72
C LEU A 41 1.07 -6.93 13.03
N LYS A 42 0.74 -5.63 13.07
CA LYS A 42 1.60 -4.57 12.52
C LYS A 42 2.89 -4.43 13.31
N ASP A 43 2.83 -4.43 14.64
CA ASP A 43 4.01 -4.37 15.50
C ASP A 43 4.95 -5.55 15.22
N GLU A 44 4.39 -6.75 15.06
CA GLU A 44 5.17 -7.93 14.69
C GLU A 44 5.76 -7.81 13.29
N LEU A 45 4.97 -7.36 12.30
CA LEU A 45 5.45 -7.13 10.93
C LEU A 45 6.66 -6.18 10.92
N LEU A 46 6.54 -5.04 11.60
CA LEU A 46 7.61 -4.06 11.69
C LEU A 46 8.82 -4.62 12.46
N ALA A 47 8.61 -5.48 13.46
CA ALA A 47 9.69 -6.17 14.15
C ALA A 47 10.42 -7.17 13.24
N VAL A 48 9.70 -7.95 12.42
CA VAL A 48 10.29 -8.88 11.44
C VAL A 48 11.07 -8.14 10.36
N LEU A 49 10.57 -6.99 9.91
CA LEU A 49 11.28 -6.12 8.97
C LEU A 49 12.49 -5.42 9.62
N GLY A 50 12.58 -5.45 10.95
CA GLY A 50 13.58 -4.76 11.76
C GLY A 50 13.15 -3.35 12.14
N LYS A 51 13.56 -2.89 13.33
CA LYS A 51 13.46 -1.47 13.71
C LYS A 51 14.34 -0.66 12.75
N GLY A 52 13.76 -0.15 11.68
CA GLY A 52 14.30 1.03 11.01
C GLY A 52 14.29 2.15 12.04
N GLY A 53 15.44 2.39 12.69
CA GLY A 53 15.59 3.42 13.70
C GLY A 53 15.16 4.78 13.15
N ASP A 54 14.73 5.65 14.07
CA ASP A 54 14.48 7.05 13.76
C ASP A 54 15.75 7.67 13.17
N GLY A 55 15.76 7.81 11.84
CA GLY A 55 16.94 8.19 11.06
C GLY A 55 17.80 6.99 10.66
N ALA A 56 18.00 6.85 9.34
CA ALA A 56 18.94 5.96 8.65
C ALA A 56 18.48 4.51 8.40
N ALA A 57 18.26 4.24 7.12
CA ALA A 57 18.89 3.14 6.38
C ALA A 57 18.82 1.75 7.03
N ARG A 58 17.78 0.99 6.67
CA ARG A 58 17.89 -0.41 6.22
C ARG A 58 16.50 -0.98 5.95
N MET A 59 16.23 -1.28 4.69
CA MET A 59 15.13 -2.16 4.28
C MET A 59 15.42 -3.59 4.76
N ALA A 60 14.35 -4.35 4.99
CA ALA A 60 14.39 -5.65 5.63
C ALA A 60 15.38 -6.60 4.95
N ARG A 61 16.50 -6.84 5.65
CA ARG A 61 17.47 -7.88 5.31
C ARG A 61 16.84 -9.23 5.63
N VAL A 62 16.57 -10.05 4.61
CA VAL A 62 16.45 -11.51 4.73
C VAL A 62 15.64 -11.95 5.97
N GLY A 63 14.48 -11.33 6.19
CA GLY A 63 13.57 -11.76 7.25
C GLY A 63 13.01 -13.14 6.93
N ASP A 64 12.44 -13.81 7.94
CA ASP A 64 11.67 -15.04 7.73
C ASP A 64 10.52 -14.75 6.76
N ARG A 65 10.77 -15.09 5.49
CA ARG A 65 9.86 -14.82 4.39
C ARG A 65 8.51 -15.51 4.59
N ALA A 66 8.52 -16.72 5.13
CA ALA A 66 7.29 -17.44 5.44
C ALA A 66 6.49 -16.66 6.48
N ARG A 67 7.16 -16.16 7.52
CA ARG A 67 6.50 -15.32 8.53
C ARG A 67 5.96 -14.01 7.96
N LEU A 68 6.69 -13.35 7.06
CA LEU A 68 6.21 -12.15 6.38
C LEU A 68 4.95 -12.43 5.55
N GLU A 69 4.92 -13.54 4.81
CA GLU A 69 3.77 -13.95 4.02
C GLU A 69 2.54 -14.26 4.91
N GLU A 70 2.74 -14.94 6.05
CA GLU A 70 1.68 -15.18 7.04
C GLU A 70 1.11 -13.88 7.64
N LEU A 71 1.98 -12.94 8.03
CA LEU A 71 1.59 -11.66 8.61
C LEU A 71 0.81 -10.80 7.60
N VAL A 72 1.24 -10.80 6.33
CA VAL A 72 0.50 -10.14 5.24
C VAL A 72 -0.92 -10.70 5.12
N VAL A 73 -1.08 -12.02 5.09
CA VAL A 73 -2.40 -12.66 5.00
C VAL A 73 -3.27 -12.32 6.22
N ALA A 74 -2.69 -12.36 7.42
CA ALA A 74 -3.40 -12.03 8.64
C ALA A 74 -3.86 -10.56 8.68
N LEU A 75 -3.03 -9.62 8.21
CA LEU A 75 -3.36 -8.21 8.10
C LEU A 75 -4.45 -7.96 7.05
N GLU A 76 -4.33 -8.54 5.86
CA GLU A 76 -5.34 -8.44 4.80
C GLU A 76 -6.73 -8.90 5.29
N ALA A 77 -6.79 -9.95 6.12
CA ALA A 77 -8.03 -10.44 6.72
C ALA A 77 -8.67 -9.47 7.72
N CYS A 78 -7.91 -8.52 8.28
CA CYS A 78 -8.40 -7.49 9.20
C CYS A 78 -8.32 -6.07 8.61
N ASN A 79 -8.31 -5.93 7.28
CA ASN A 79 -8.24 -4.64 6.59
C ASN A 79 -9.38 -3.69 7.04
N PRO A 80 -9.07 -2.53 7.66
CA PRO A 80 -10.10 -1.59 8.10
C PRO A 80 -10.74 -0.83 6.94
N ASN A 81 -10.08 -0.73 5.78
CA ASN A 81 -10.55 -0.02 4.59
C ASN A 81 -10.45 -0.91 3.34
N PRO A 82 -11.41 -1.84 3.13
CA PRO A 82 -11.42 -2.76 1.98
C PRO A 82 -11.72 -2.08 0.64
N ALA A 83 -12.38 -0.92 0.66
CA ALA A 83 -12.64 -0.07 -0.50
C ALA A 83 -11.76 1.20 -0.45
N PRO A 84 -10.46 1.11 -0.81
CA PRO A 84 -9.50 2.20 -0.64
C PRO A 84 -9.85 3.46 -1.43
N PHE A 85 -10.61 3.34 -2.52
CA PHE A 85 -11.06 4.48 -3.32
C PHE A 85 -12.13 5.34 -2.62
N ASP A 86 -12.81 4.81 -1.61
CA ASP A 86 -13.79 5.55 -0.78
C ASP A 86 -13.11 6.42 0.29
N VAL A 87 -11.81 6.22 0.54
CA VAL A 87 -10.99 6.93 1.54
C VAL A 87 -9.72 7.52 0.88
N PRO A 88 -9.85 8.39 -0.14
CA PRO A 88 -8.73 8.91 -0.91
C PRO A 88 -7.68 9.66 -0.06
N GLU A 89 -8.08 10.25 1.07
CA GLU A 89 -7.19 10.88 2.05
C GLU A 89 -6.20 9.91 2.68
N LEU A 90 -6.59 8.63 2.81
CA LEU A 90 -5.71 7.55 3.26
C LEU A 90 -4.93 6.94 2.09
N LEU A 91 -5.52 6.82 0.89
CA LEU A 91 -4.88 6.14 -0.23
C LEU A 91 -3.78 6.97 -0.92
N LEU A 92 -4.06 8.25 -1.18
CA LEU A 92 -3.28 9.10 -2.08
C LEU A 92 -1.99 9.62 -1.46
N ARG A 93 -1.20 10.34 -2.27
CA ARG A 93 0.09 10.94 -1.95
C ARG A 93 1.18 9.90 -1.68
N GLU A 94 2.14 10.27 -0.85
CA GLU A 94 3.41 9.58 -0.65
C GLU A 94 3.29 8.40 0.33
N TRP A 95 3.86 7.29 -0.09
CA TRP A 95 4.02 6.05 0.67
C TRP A 95 5.45 5.56 0.53
N GLN A 96 6.14 5.32 1.64
CA GLN A 96 7.49 4.78 1.65
C GLN A 96 7.43 3.24 1.63
N LEU A 97 8.11 2.62 0.67
CA LEU A 97 8.23 1.17 0.56
C LEU A 97 9.17 0.64 1.66
N LEU A 98 8.66 -0.26 2.50
CA LEU A 98 9.45 -0.97 3.51
C LEU A 98 10.11 -2.22 2.93
N THR A 99 9.35 -2.98 2.15
CA THR A 99 9.84 -4.18 1.47
C THR A 99 8.92 -4.56 0.31
N THR A 100 9.46 -5.34 -0.63
CA THR A 100 8.69 -6.00 -1.68
C THR A 100 9.29 -7.37 -1.98
N PHE A 101 8.43 -8.31 -2.37
CA PHE A 101 8.84 -9.65 -2.78
C PHE A 101 7.86 -10.25 -3.78
N GLN A 102 8.33 -11.17 -4.61
CA GLN A 102 7.50 -12.05 -5.43
C GLN A 102 7.75 -13.49 -5.01
N PRO A 103 6.72 -14.29 -4.67
CA PRO A 103 6.85 -15.72 -4.39
C PRO A 103 7.67 -16.46 -5.46
N GLY A 104 8.79 -17.08 -5.05
CA GLY A 104 9.52 -18.04 -5.89
C GLY A 104 10.55 -17.53 -6.91
N THR A 105 11.14 -16.32 -6.77
CA THR A 105 12.19 -15.87 -7.72
C THR A 105 13.36 -15.14 -7.04
N ALA A 106 14.57 -15.34 -7.54
CA ALA A 106 15.80 -14.62 -7.17
C ALA A 106 16.53 -14.09 -8.43
N ASP A 107 17.22 -12.97 -8.24
CA ASP A 107 17.98 -12.15 -9.20
C ASP A 107 17.19 -11.34 -10.24
N VAL A 108 17.10 -10.03 -9.98
CA VAL A 108 16.59 -8.99 -10.88
C VAL A 108 17.59 -7.83 -10.85
N ARG A 109 17.76 -7.07 -11.93
CA ARG A 109 18.57 -5.83 -11.93
C ARG A 109 17.76 -4.67 -12.49
N PHE A 110 17.72 -3.56 -11.78
CA PHE A 110 16.80 -2.48 -12.10
C PHE A 110 17.20 -1.74 -13.38
N LEU A 111 18.49 -1.43 -13.56
CA LEU A 111 18.98 -0.70 -14.73
C LEU A 111 19.18 -1.60 -15.95
N ASP A 112 18.95 -2.91 -15.83
CA ASP A 112 19.12 -3.85 -16.93
C ASP A 112 17.87 -3.86 -17.83
N PRO A 113 17.99 -3.46 -19.11
CA PRO A 113 16.88 -3.51 -20.05
C PRO A 113 16.31 -4.92 -20.24
N GLU A 114 17.11 -5.98 -20.04
CA GLU A 114 16.63 -7.36 -20.15
C GLU A 114 15.72 -7.74 -18.98
N SER A 115 16.04 -7.27 -17.77
CA SER A 115 15.17 -7.40 -16.59
C SER A 115 13.83 -6.68 -16.78
N TRP A 116 13.84 -5.47 -17.35
CA TRP A 116 12.61 -4.77 -17.75
C TRP A 116 11.87 -5.50 -18.88
N ARG A 117 12.58 -6.02 -19.87
CA ARG A 117 11.97 -6.83 -20.93
C ARG A 117 11.27 -8.05 -20.35
N LYS A 118 11.92 -8.80 -19.45
CA LYS A 118 11.33 -9.96 -18.78
C LYS A 118 10.14 -9.58 -17.90
N TYR A 119 10.22 -8.46 -17.20
CA TYR A 119 9.11 -7.96 -16.38
C TYR A 119 7.95 -7.41 -17.18
N ILE A 120 8.18 -6.81 -18.34
CA ILE A 120 7.09 -6.29 -19.18
C ILE A 120 6.49 -7.45 -19.98
N PHE A 121 7.32 -8.21 -20.68
CA PHE A 121 6.90 -9.16 -21.70
C PHE A 121 6.81 -10.63 -21.25
N ASP A 122 7.45 -11.02 -20.14
CA ASP A 122 7.45 -12.40 -19.62
C ASP A 122 6.85 -12.45 -18.19
N GLN A 123 7.01 -13.56 -17.45
CA GLN A 123 6.64 -13.63 -16.01
C GLN A 123 7.83 -13.25 -15.09
N GLY A 124 8.71 -12.38 -15.59
CA GLY A 124 9.86 -11.92 -14.85
C GLY A 124 9.47 -11.10 -13.62
N PRO A 125 10.27 -11.13 -12.56
CA PRO A 125 10.04 -10.35 -11.36
C PRO A 125 10.22 -8.84 -11.59
N SER A 126 9.56 -8.03 -10.76
CA SER A 126 9.61 -6.57 -10.90
C SER A 126 11.03 -6.04 -10.69
N PRO A 127 11.60 -5.25 -11.64
CA PRO A 127 12.93 -4.66 -11.51
C PRO A 127 13.05 -3.80 -10.27
N VAL A 128 11.97 -3.16 -9.82
CA VAL A 128 11.89 -2.37 -8.56
C VAL A 128 12.33 -3.21 -7.36
N GLN A 129 12.12 -4.54 -7.38
CA GLN A 129 12.58 -5.43 -6.32
C GLN A 129 14.10 -5.43 -6.17
N SER A 130 14.86 -5.26 -7.25
CA SER A 130 16.33 -5.23 -7.16
C SER A 130 16.89 -3.96 -6.54
N LEU A 131 16.17 -2.84 -6.64
CA LEU A 131 16.49 -1.64 -5.89
C LEU A 131 16.35 -1.89 -4.38
N VAL A 132 15.53 -2.86 -4.00
CA VAL A 132 15.18 -3.16 -2.61
C VAL A 132 16.00 -4.30 -2.03
N VAL A 133 16.24 -5.35 -2.81
CA VAL A 133 16.79 -6.63 -2.35
C VAL A 133 18.30 -6.75 -2.60
N GLY A 134 18.89 -5.92 -3.48
CA GLY A 134 20.23 -6.16 -4.01
C GLY A 134 21.22 -4.99 -3.97
N ASN A 135 20.81 -3.78 -3.57
CA ASN A 135 21.68 -2.60 -3.66
C ASN A 135 21.87 -1.93 -2.30
N GLN A 136 23.12 -1.80 -1.85
CA GLN A 136 23.47 -1.10 -0.59
C GLN A 136 23.32 0.42 -0.71
N ASP A 137 23.11 0.93 -1.93
CA ASP A 137 23.15 2.36 -2.28
C ASP A 137 21.75 2.99 -2.47
N VAL A 138 20.66 2.23 -2.25
CA VAL A 138 19.30 2.77 -2.29
C VAL A 138 18.90 3.22 -0.89
N ASP A 139 18.60 4.50 -0.77
CA ASP A 139 18.25 5.12 0.50
C ASP A 139 16.77 4.94 0.81
N ASN A 140 15.92 5.24 -0.17
CA ASN A 140 14.46 5.17 -0.04
C ASN A 140 13.77 4.83 -1.37
N VAL A 141 12.62 4.17 -1.27
CA VAL A 141 11.69 4.04 -2.39
C VAL A 141 10.32 4.56 -1.95
N PHE A 142 9.76 5.49 -2.71
CA PHE A 142 8.44 6.07 -2.49
C PHE A 142 7.50 5.74 -3.64
N GLN A 143 6.23 5.52 -3.30
CA GLN A 143 5.13 5.46 -4.24
C GLN A 143 4.24 6.68 -4.01
N VAL A 144 4.08 7.50 -5.03
CA VAL A 144 3.27 8.71 -4.98
C VAL A 144 2.08 8.52 -5.91
N LEU A 145 0.87 8.55 -5.32
CA LEU A 145 -0.38 8.51 -6.07
C LEU A 145 -0.98 9.92 -6.12
N GLN A 146 -1.10 10.49 -7.30
CA GLN A 146 -1.72 11.79 -7.48
C GLN A 146 -3.24 11.69 -7.46
N ASP A 147 -3.90 12.71 -6.91
CA ASP A 147 -5.35 12.83 -6.98
C ASP A 147 -5.78 13.12 -8.43
N PRO A 148 -6.66 12.30 -9.04
CA PRO A 148 -7.25 12.60 -10.34
C PRO A 148 -7.88 13.99 -10.45
N ARG A 149 -8.45 14.50 -9.35
CA ARG A 149 -9.12 15.81 -9.31
C ARG A 149 -8.14 16.98 -9.41
N GLU A 150 -6.85 16.74 -9.14
CA GLU A 150 -5.81 17.76 -9.13
C GLU A 150 -4.93 17.71 -10.39
N SER A 151 -5.16 16.78 -11.32
CA SER A 151 -4.35 16.62 -12.53
C SER A 151 -4.98 17.34 -13.73
N PRO A 152 -4.33 18.37 -14.31
CA PRO A 152 -4.80 19.00 -15.54
C PRO A 152 -4.75 17.98 -16.68
N GLY A 153 -5.90 17.66 -17.29
CA GLY A 153 -5.99 16.67 -18.38
C GLY A 153 -6.44 15.27 -17.95
N ASN A 154 -6.79 15.06 -16.67
CA ASN A 154 -7.38 13.81 -16.16
C ASN A 154 -6.45 12.59 -16.22
N GLU A 155 -5.14 12.80 -16.35
CA GLU A 155 -4.12 11.76 -16.26
C GLU A 155 -3.53 11.76 -14.84
N SER A 156 -4.14 10.99 -13.94
CA SER A 156 -3.54 10.77 -12.61
C SER A 156 -2.22 10.05 -12.77
N LYS A 157 -1.15 10.67 -12.28
CA LYS A 157 0.16 10.04 -12.25
C LYS A 157 0.32 9.19 -11.00
N TRP A 158 0.81 7.98 -11.22
CA TRP A 158 1.48 7.17 -10.21
C TRP A 158 2.97 7.24 -10.48
N GLN A 159 3.74 7.68 -9.49
CA GLN A 159 5.19 7.73 -9.55
C GLN A 159 5.81 6.74 -8.56
N ASN A 160 6.84 6.03 -8.99
CA ASN A 160 7.78 5.34 -8.10
C ASN A 160 9.07 6.16 -8.09
N ILE A 161 9.41 6.72 -6.93
CA ILE A 161 10.59 7.57 -6.72
C ILE A 161 11.61 6.77 -5.92
N VAL A 162 12.83 6.68 -6.43
CA VAL A 162 13.90 5.89 -5.84
C VAL A 162 15.03 6.85 -5.55
N GLU A 163 15.32 7.09 -4.28
CA GLU A 163 16.44 7.89 -3.83
C GLU A 163 17.67 7.00 -3.68
N PHE A 164 18.80 7.45 -4.20
CA PHE A 164 20.05 6.70 -4.15
C PHE A 164 21.25 7.63 -4.23
N GLY A 165 22.37 7.21 -3.63
CA GLY A 165 23.62 7.96 -3.72
C GLY A 165 23.58 9.32 -3.01
N PRO A 166 24.26 10.36 -3.53
CA PRO A 166 24.31 11.67 -2.87
C PRO A 166 22.91 12.31 -2.76
N PRO A 167 22.63 13.07 -1.67
CA PRO A 167 21.36 13.77 -1.49
C PRO A 167 20.96 14.60 -2.72
N GLY A 168 19.69 14.50 -3.10
CA GLY A 168 19.15 15.13 -4.31
C GLY A 168 19.24 14.27 -5.58
N THR A 169 19.71 13.03 -5.48
CA THR A 169 19.72 12.09 -6.61
C THR A 169 18.53 11.14 -6.51
N SER A 170 17.68 11.10 -7.52
CA SER A 170 16.53 10.21 -7.56
C SER A 170 16.25 9.69 -8.95
N LEU A 171 15.66 8.52 -9.03
CA LEU A 171 15.02 8.01 -10.23
C LEU A 171 13.51 8.04 -10.05
N VAL A 172 12.81 8.68 -10.98
CA VAL A 172 11.36 8.74 -11.02
C VAL A 172 10.88 7.88 -12.18
N ILE A 173 10.06 6.87 -11.91
CA ILE A 173 9.32 6.11 -12.92
C ILE A 173 7.86 6.54 -12.86
N GLU A 174 7.31 6.91 -14.01
CA GLU A 174 5.95 7.40 -14.14
C GLU A 174 5.03 6.36 -14.79
N ALA A 175 3.82 6.29 -14.27
CA ALA A 175 2.71 5.56 -14.86
C ALA A 175 1.44 6.42 -14.82
N VAL A 176 0.57 6.23 -15.81
CA VAL A 176 -0.77 6.80 -15.85
C VAL A 176 -1.75 5.76 -15.30
N MET A 177 -2.67 6.18 -14.43
CA MET A 177 -3.77 5.32 -13.96
C MET A 177 -4.88 5.27 -15.02
N GLU A 178 -5.11 4.10 -15.61
CA GLU A 178 -6.07 3.85 -16.70
C GLU A 178 -7.42 3.30 -16.20
N GLY A 179 -7.97 3.92 -15.16
CA GLY A 179 -9.30 3.58 -14.63
C GLY A 179 -9.33 2.47 -13.57
N VAL A 180 -10.51 2.29 -13.00
CA VAL A 180 -10.77 1.33 -11.90
C VAL A 180 -11.04 -0.06 -12.48
N ARG A 181 -10.42 -1.09 -11.89
CA ARG A 181 -10.64 -2.49 -12.25
C ARG A 181 -11.74 -3.11 -11.39
N ASP A 182 -11.67 -2.89 -10.08
CA ASP A 182 -12.62 -3.38 -9.08
C ASP A 182 -12.53 -2.50 -7.81
N GLU A 183 -13.16 -2.92 -6.70
CA GLU A 183 -13.30 -2.13 -5.47
C GLU A 183 -11.97 -1.68 -4.83
N ASN A 184 -10.87 -2.40 -5.09
CA ASN A 184 -9.57 -2.11 -4.48
C ASN A 184 -8.40 -2.07 -5.45
N SER A 185 -8.65 -2.22 -6.76
CA SER A 185 -7.61 -2.20 -7.77
C SER A 185 -7.91 -1.31 -8.96
N PHE A 186 -6.84 -0.81 -9.57
CA PHE A 186 -6.88 0.06 -10.74
C PHE A 186 -5.89 -0.43 -11.80
N PHE A 187 -6.18 -0.11 -13.06
CA PHE A 187 -5.25 -0.32 -14.15
C PHE A 187 -4.24 0.81 -14.22
N TYR A 188 -3.01 0.51 -14.60
CA TYR A 188 -1.99 1.50 -14.86
C TYR A 188 -1.23 1.17 -16.13
N ARG A 189 -0.58 2.18 -16.71
CA ARG A 189 0.33 2.02 -17.83
C ARG A 189 1.59 2.82 -17.57
N PHE A 190 2.77 2.21 -17.69
CA PHE A 190 4.02 2.97 -17.63
C PHE A 190 4.08 3.99 -18.77
N SER A 191 4.42 5.23 -18.43
CA SER A 191 4.45 6.35 -19.36
C SER A 191 5.83 6.97 -19.51
N GLY A 192 6.75 6.70 -18.58
CA GLY A 192 8.07 7.29 -18.66
C GLY A 192 8.94 7.06 -17.44
N GLY A 193 10.11 7.66 -17.47
CA GLY A 193 10.94 7.82 -16.29
C GLY A 193 12.08 8.79 -16.55
N TYR A 194 12.67 9.32 -15.49
CA TYR A 194 13.81 10.21 -15.54
C TYR A 194 14.61 10.15 -14.25
N PHE A 195 15.92 10.40 -14.34
CA PHE A 195 16.73 10.74 -13.19
C PHE A 195 16.53 12.22 -12.87
N GLN A 196 16.17 12.51 -11.62
CA GLN A 196 16.17 13.83 -11.03
C GLN A 196 17.49 14.00 -10.28
N LEU A 197 18.23 15.05 -10.61
CA LEU A 197 19.43 15.48 -9.89
C LEU A 197 19.14 16.88 -9.36
N ASP A 198 19.21 17.07 -8.05
CA ASP A 198 19.03 18.36 -7.38
C ASP A 198 20.33 18.81 -6.71
N GLY A 199 20.37 20.06 -6.27
CA GLY A 199 21.49 20.60 -5.50
C GLY A 199 22.81 20.60 -6.27
N ALA A 200 23.88 20.07 -5.65
CA ALA A 200 25.23 20.16 -6.19
C ALA A 200 25.42 19.44 -7.55
N LEU A 201 24.67 18.36 -7.79
CA LEU A 201 24.73 17.61 -9.05
C LEU A 201 23.76 18.16 -10.11
N GLY A 202 22.62 18.71 -9.67
CA GLY A 202 21.57 19.25 -10.54
C GLY A 202 21.75 20.70 -10.96
N GLY A 203 22.55 21.48 -10.22
CA GLY A 203 22.57 22.92 -10.33
C GLY A 203 21.37 23.59 -9.63
N PRO A 204 21.22 24.92 -9.75
CA PRO A 204 20.22 25.70 -9.00
C PRO A 204 18.76 25.34 -9.32
N ASP A 205 18.50 24.88 -10.55
CA ASP A 205 17.13 24.55 -11.02
C ASP A 205 16.85 23.04 -11.01
N GLY A 206 17.83 22.22 -10.60
CA GLY A 206 17.81 20.78 -10.80
C GLY A 206 17.95 20.37 -12.28
N MET A 207 18.29 19.11 -12.49
CA MET A 207 18.48 18.52 -13.82
C MET A 207 17.66 17.23 -13.94
N ARG A 208 16.97 17.08 -15.07
CA ARG A 208 16.24 15.86 -15.43
C ARG A 208 16.91 15.17 -16.61
N LEU A 209 17.34 13.94 -16.41
CA LEU A 209 17.89 13.10 -17.47
C LEU A 209 16.90 11.99 -17.80
N PRO A 210 16.46 11.84 -19.06
CA PRO A 210 15.47 10.82 -19.42
C PRO A 210 15.99 9.41 -19.12
N TYR A 211 15.14 8.58 -18.54
CA TYR A 211 15.44 7.17 -18.32
C TYR A 211 15.41 6.43 -19.68
N PRO A 212 16.41 5.59 -20.01
CA PRO A 212 16.59 5.09 -21.37
C PRO A 212 15.52 4.08 -21.84
N VAL A 213 14.58 3.66 -20.99
CA VAL A 213 13.53 2.71 -21.37
C VAL A 213 12.39 3.46 -22.10
N PRO A 214 12.14 3.16 -23.39
CA PRO A 214 11.17 3.91 -24.20
C PRO A 214 9.77 3.31 -24.08
N PHE A 215 9.09 3.53 -22.94
CA PHE A 215 7.80 2.90 -22.63
C PHE A 215 6.73 3.12 -23.72
N ASP A 216 6.60 4.34 -24.26
CA ASP A 216 5.63 4.62 -25.32
C ASP A 216 5.90 3.86 -26.62
N VAL A 217 7.19 3.69 -26.98
CA VAL A 217 7.57 2.89 -28.16
C VAL A 217 7.26 1.41 -27.92
N LEU A 218 7.53 0.90 -26.72
CA LEU A 218 7.20 -0.47 -26.35
C LEU A 218 5.68 -0.73 -26.42
N GLU A 219 4.87 0.22 -25.95
CA GLU A 219 3.42 0.15 -26.03
C GLU A 219 2.92 0.24 -27.49
N ALA A 220 3.48 1.15 -28.30
CA ALA A 220 3.10 1.29 -29.71
C ALA A 220 3.43 0.03 -30.53
N LEU A 221 4.55 -0.62 -30.24
CA LEU A 221 4.96 -1.87 -30.90
C LEU A 221 4.15 -3.08 -30.42
N ARG A 222 3.76 -3.11 -29.14
CA ARG A 222 2.96 -4.19 -28.54
C ARG A 222 1.95 -3.67 -27.52
N PRO A 223 0.76 -3.25 -27.98
CA PRO A 223 -0.26 -2.69 -27.11
C PRO A 223 -0.63 -3.61 -25.94
N GLY A 224 -0.80 -3.02 -24.76
CA GLY A 224 -1.20 -3.70 -23.53
C GLY A 224 -0.06 -4.29 -22.69
N GLN A 225 1.18 -4.32 -23.20
CA GLN A 225 2.32 -4.92 -22.49
C GLN A 225 2.86 -4.02 -21.38
N THR A 226 2.76 -2.70 -21.53
CA THR A 226 3.16 -1.75 -20.47
C THR A 226 2.05 -1.52 -19.46
N LYS A 227 0.91 -2.22 -19.61
CA LYS A 227 -0.24 -2.15 -18.73
C LYS A 227 -0.16 -3.20 -17.62
N GLY A 228 -0.62 -2.81 -16.45
CA GLY A 228 -0.77 -3.69 -15.30
C GLY A 228 -1.98 -3.30 -14.48
N TRP A 229 -2.20 -4.05 -13.41
CA TRP A 229 -3.11 -3.67 -12.36
C TRP A 229 -2.38 -3.66 -11.03
N PHE A 230 -2.87 -2.83 -10.13
CA PHE A 230 -2.36 -2.74 -8.77
C PHE A 230 -3.53 -2.70 -7.81
N ALA A 231 -3.50 -3.57 -6.80
CA ALA A 231 -4.55 -3.72 -5.80
C ALA A 231 -4.01 -3.29 -4.43
N THR A 232 -4.76 -2.46 -3.71
CA THR A 232 -4.47 -2.17 -2.30
C THR A 232 -5.33 -3.07 -1.42
N THR A 233 -4.71 -4.09 -0.85
CA THR A 233 -5.38 -5.19 -0.14
C THR A 233 -5.43 -4.99 1.37
N TYR A 234 -4.60 -4.10 1.90
CA TYR A 234 -4.68 -3.57 3.25
C TYR A 234 -4.42 -2.07 3.21
N LEU A 235 -5.25 -1.28 3.90
CA LEU A 235 -5.04 0.14 4.04
C LEU A 235 -5.51 0.60 5.42
N ASP A 236 -4.60 1.14 6.21
CA ASP A 236 -4.93 1.94 7.37
C ASP A 236 -4.29 3.34 7.29
N ARG A 237 -4.21 4.03 8.42
CA ARG A 237 -3.63 5.37 8.50
C ARG A 237 -2.14 5.39 8.13
N ASP A 238 -1.36 4.38 8.48
CA ASP A 238 0.10 4.44 8.47
C ASP A 238 0.77 3.27 7.73
N LEU A 239 0.03 2.22 7.37
CA LEU A 239 0.47 1.02 6.66
C LEU A 239 -0.45 0.72 5.46
N ARG A 240 0.17 0.38 4.33
CA ARG A 240 -0.50 -0.07 3.11
C ARG A 240 0.16 -1.33 2.60
N ILE A 241 -0.64 -2.36 2.33
CA ILE A 241 -0.19 -3.55 1.60
C ILE A 241 -0.82 -3.50 0.22
N SER A 242 -0.03 -3.79 -0.79
CA SER A 242 -0.51 -3.80 -2.17
C SER A 242 0.06 -4.96 -2.97
N ARG A 243 -0.70 -5.40 -3.97
CA ARG A 243 -0.36 -6.51 -4.86
C ARG A 243 -0.32 -6.04 -6.30
N GLY A 244 0.75 -6.40 -7.00
CA GLY A 244 0.90 -6.16 -8.43
C GLY A 244 0.42 -7.35 -9.27
N ASN A 245 0.13 -7.08 -10.54
CA ASN A 245 -0.33 -8.04 -11.54
C ASN A 245 0.49 -9.32 -11.70
N LYS A 246 1.78 -9.31 -11.35
CA LYS A 246 2.70 -10.46 -11.45
C LYS A 246 2.98 -11.13 -10.09
N GLY A 247 2.07 -10.98 -9.13
CA GLY A 247 2.19 -11.63 -7.82
C GLY A 247 3.20 -10.97 -6.87
N SER A 248 3.70 -9.78 -7.20
CA SER A 248 4.53 -8.98 -6.30
C SER A 248 3.70 -8.41 -5.16
N VAL A 249 4.21 -8.49 -3.94
CA VAL A 249 3.65 -7.86 -2.74
C VAL A 249 4.51 -6.66 -2.38
N PHE A 250 3.87 -5.56 -1.98
CA PHE A 250 4.51 -4.33 -1.55
C PHE A 250 3.97 -3.96 -0.17
N ILE A 251 4.87 -3.77 0.79
CA ILE A 251 4.52 -3.31 2.13
C ILE A 251 5.05 -1.89 2.26
N LEU A 252 4.16 -0.94 2.48
CA LEU A 252 4.47 0.48 2.54
C LEU A 252 4.00 1.09 3.84
N ARG A 253 4.72 2.11 4.30
CA ARG A 253 4.31 2.96 5.41
C ARG A 253 4.15 4.40 4.99
N ARG A 254 3.39 5.18 5.75
CA ARG A 254 3.44 6.64 5.63
C ARG A 254 4.82 7.15 6.04
N PRO A 255 5.37 8.15 5.33
CA PRO A 255 6.61 8.81 5.75
C PRO A 255 6.48 9.40 7.16
N VAL A 256 7.58 9.42 7.90
CA VAL A 256 7.61 10.01 9.25
C VAL A 256 7.23 11.49 9.16
N GLY A 257 6.30 11.92 10.02
CA GLY A 257 5.83 13.31 10.05
C GLY A 257 4.83 13.69 8.96
N TYR A 258 4.46 12.76 8.07
CA TYR A 258 3.50 13.00 6.98
C TYR A 258 2.22 13.72 7.45
N TRP A 259 1.56 13.20 8.49
CA TRP A 259 0.32 13.80 9.00
C TRP A 259 0.49 15.21 9.57
N LYS A 260 1.63 15.48 10.22
CA LYS A 260 1.95 16.82 10.72
C LYS A 260 2.11 17.82 9.58
N LEU A 261 2.74 17.40 8.47
CA LEU A 261 2.88 18.23 7.27
C LEU A 261 1.53 18.48 6.60
N GLN A 262 0.67 17.46 6.49
CA GLN A 262 -0.67 17.63 5.92
C GLN A 262 -1.54 18.58 6.74
N GLU A 263 -1.49 18.49 8.06
CA GLU A 263 -2.20 19.41 8.97
C GLU A 263 -1.72 20.86 8.85
N GLN A 264 -0.44 21.07 8.53
CA GLN A 264 0.12 22.40 8.29
C GLN A 264 -0.29 22.96 6.92
N ASN A 265 -0.31 22.11 5.88
CA ASN A 265 -0.65 22.52 4.52
C ASN A 265 -2.17 22.70 4.28
N GLY A 266 -3.00 22.12 5.15
CA GLY A 266 -4.46 22.26 5.11
C GLY A 266 -5.03 23.46 5.90
N ARG A 267 -4.17 24.32 6.45
CA ARG A 267 -4.51 25.61 7.06
C ARG A 267 -4.12 26.76 6.14
#